data_AF-A0A4R4RBU8-F1
#
_entry.id   AF-A0A4R4RBU8-F1
#
_cell.length_a   1.000
_cell.length_b   1.000
_cell.length_c   1.000
_cell.angle_alpha   90.00
_cell.angle_beta   90.00
_cell.angle_gamma   90.00
#
_symmetry.space_group_name_H-M   'P 1'
#
loop_
_entity.id
_entity.type
_entity.pdbx_description
1 polymer ?
#
loop_
_entity_poly.entity_id
_entity_poly.type
_entity_poly.pdbx_seq_one_letter_code
_entity_poly.pdbx_strand_id
1 'polypeptide(L)'
;MQKTAVIYEGTVGSKLETTSLTVVGVDHSGLVGEALRLAEAGWERIELCGGVGVETSAEVRDALPGHVRIGLNRYGFESLELVADYKRAFAEGDERPAAFLVPADAGVDRAEHPGVSIIGVTSPEHTAEVAAGLAEAGIGLIELYAGLGTEHAAAAVRGSGGRVPVGFVGYDD
;
A
#
# COMPACT_ATOMS: atom_id res chain seq x y z
N MET A 1 -18.64 7.46 -0.40
CA MET A 1 -17.21 7.20 -0.66
C MET A 1 -16.86 5.96 0.14
N GLN A 2 -16.34 4.91 -0.50
CA GLN A 2 -16.03 3.67 0.21
C GLN A 2 -14.85 3.90 1.16
N LYS A 3 -14.99 3.50 2.42
CA LYS A 3 -13.90 3.62 3.40
C LYS A 3 -12.86 2.53 3.17
N THR A 4 -11.59 2.92 2.97
CA THR A 4 -10.48 1.98 2.75
C THR A 4 -9.48 2.00 3.90
N ALA A 5 -9.26 0.84 4.49
CA ALA A 5 -8.19 0.60 5.45
C ALA A 5 -7.00 -0.06 4.76
N VAL A 6 -5.83 0.55 4.86
CA VAL A 6 -4.55 -0.06 4.48
C VAL A 6 -3.90 -0.59 5.76
N ILE A 7 -3.68 -1.90 5.80
CA ILE A 7 -3.01 -2.57 6.90
C ILE A 7 -1.70 -3.13 6.36
N TYR A 8 -0.57 -2.69 6.94
CA TYR A 8 0.73 -3.17 6.54
C TYR A 8 1.47 -3.83 7.70
N GLU A 9 2.10 -4.97 7.42
CA GLU A 9 3.04 -5.57 8.34
C GLU A 9 4.32 -4.71 8.41
N GLY A 10 4.63 -4.19 9.60
CA GLY A 10 5.75 -3.29 9.81
C GLY A 10 5.65 -2.48 11.10
N THR A 11 6.16 -1.25 11.08
CA THR A 11 6.21 -0.38 12.26
C THR A 11 4.83 -0.07 12.83
N VAL A 12 4.53 -0.65 14.00
CA VAL A 12 3.23 -0.56 14.66
C VAL A 12 2.76 0.89 14.84
N GLY A 13 1.47 1.12 14.58
CA GLY A 13 0.76 2.37 14.88
C GLY A 13 0.10 3.00 13.66
N SER A 14 -0.85 3.91 13.93
CA SER A 14 -1.52 4.70 12.90
C SER A 14 -0.54 5.64 12.22
N LYS A 15 -0.56 5.66 10.88
CA LYS A 15 0.19 6.61 10.04
C LYS A 15 -0.75 7.69 9.54
N LEU A 16 -1.93 7.32 9.06
CA LEU A 16 -2.92 8.26 8.56
C LEU A 16 -4.31 7.87 9.03
N GLU A 17 -5.11 8.87 9.35
CA GLU A 17 -6.54 8.73 9.59
C GLU A 17 -7.26 9.92 8.94
N THR A 18 -8.12 9.64 7.97
CA THR A 18 -9.04 10.60 7.36
C THR A 18 -10.46 10.06 7.46
N THR A 19 -11.44 10.77 6.91
CA THR A 19 -12.83 10.29 6.90
C THR A 19 -13.03 9.02 6.06
N SER A 20 -12.12 8.74 5.11
CA SER A 20 -12.27 7.68 4.11
C SER A 20 -11.05 6.79 3.91
N LEU A 21 -9.92 7.13 4.54
CA LEU A 21 -8.68 6.37 4.45
C LEU A 21 -8.03 6.25 5.83
N THR A 22 -7.65 5.05 6.22
CA THR A 22 -6.75 4.81 7.34
C THR A 22 -5.56 3.98 6.87
N VAL A 23 -4.38 4.29 7.39
CA VAL A 23 -3.15 3.54 7.14
C VAL A 23 -2.57 3.17 8.48
N VAL A 24 -2.47 1.87 8.77
CA VAL A 24 -2.01 1.35 10.05
C VAL A 24 -0.93 0.29 9.84
N GLY A 25 0.17 0.45 10.59
CA GLY A 25 1.19 -0.58 10.71
C GLY A 25 0.85 -1.51 11.87
N VAL A 26 1.03 -2.81 11.68
CA VAL A 26 0.85 -3.85 12.70
C VAL A 26 1.99 -4.86 12.63
N ASP A 27 2.18 -5.62 13.70
CA ASP A 27 2.98 -6.85 13.60
C ASP A 27 2.19 -7.93 12.85
N HIS A 28 2.89 -8.95 12.36
CA HIS A 28 2.27 -10.04 11.60
C HIS A 28 1.11 -10.70 12.36
N SER A 29 1.28 -10.93 13.66
CA SER A 29 0.26 -11.57 14.51
C SER A 29 -1.00 -10.72 14.70
N GLY A 30 -0.90 -9.40 14.52
CA GLY A 30 -1.98 -8.44 14.69
C GLY A 30 -2.83 -8.21 13.45
N LEU A 31 -2.42 -8.72 12.28
CA LEU A 31 -3.09 -8.48 11.00
C LEU A 31 -4.59 -8.83 11.04
N VAL A 32 -4.93 -10.03 11.48
CA VAL A 32 -6.33 -10.51 11.53
C VAL A 32 -7.15 -9.71 12.53
N GLY A 33 -6.60 -9.46 13.72
CA GLY A 33 -7.28 -8.70 14.77
C GLY A 33 -7.58 -7.26 14.36
N GLU A 34 -6.62 -6.60 13.71
CA GLU A 34 -6.80 -5.23 13.24
C GLU A 34 -7.80 -5.15 12.08
N ALA A 35 -7.77 -6.12 11.16
CA ALA A 35 -8.72 -6.20 10.07
C ALA A 35 -10.17 -6.35 10.60
N LEU A 36 -10.38 -7.20 11.61
CA LEU A 36 -11.67 -7.36 12.29
C LEU A 36 -12.13 -6.07 12.94
N ARG A 37 -11.24 -5.41 13.69
CA ARG A 37 -11.54 -4.14 14.37
C ARG A 37 -11.98 -3.06 13.38
N LEU A 38 -11.32 -2.99 12.23
CA LEU A 38 -11.65 -2.02 11.18
C LEU A 38 -12.97 -2.38 10.48
N ALA A 39 -13.22 -3.66 10.18
CA ALA A 39 -14.52 -4.07 9.66
C ALA A 39 -15.68 -3.73 10.63
N GLU A 40 -15.52 -3.99 11.92
CA GLU A 40 -16.49 -3.62 12.96
C GLU A 40 -16.71 -2.10 13.07
N ALA A 41 -15.66 -1.31 12.81
CA ALA A 41 -15.75 0.15 12.73
C ALA A 41 -16.36 0.66 11.41
N GLY A 42 -16.81 -0.22 10.52
CA GLY A 42 -17.51 0.10 9.28
C GLY A 42 -16.59 0.43 8.11
N TRP A 43 -15.34 -0.05 8.13
CA TRP A 43 -14.48 -0.02 6.95
C TRP A 43 -14.91 -1.10 5.96
N GLU A 44 -15.12 -0.70 4.71
CA GLU A 44 -15.75 -1.57 3.69
C GLU A 44 -14.72 -2.22 2.77
N ARG A 45 -13.49 -1.68 2.76
CA ARG A 45 -12.36 -2.20 2.00
C ARG A 45 -11.14 -2.30 2.90
N ILE A 46 -10.47 -3.45 2.85
CA ILE A 46 -9.21 -3.71 3.56
C ILE A 46 -8.16 -4.12 2.54
N GLU A 47 -7.02 -3.43 2.54
CA GLU A 47 -5.91 -3.64 1.62
C GLU A 47 -4.66 -4.00 2.41
N LEU A 48 -4.08 -5.16 2.10
CA LEU A 48 -2.99 -5.76 2.86
C LEU A 48 -1.65 -5.61 2.13
N CYS A 49 -0.59 -5.30 2.87
CA CYS A 49 0.79 -5.19 2.36
C CYS A 49 1.84 -5.39 3.49
N GLY A 50 3.12 -5.13 3.22
CA GLY A 50 4.19 -5.24 4.24
C GLY A 50 4.80 -6.65 4.38
N GLY A 51 4.70 -7.50 3.35
CA GLY A 51 5.20 -8.89 3.40
C GLY A 51 4.11 -9.93 3.62
N VAL A 52 2.85 -9.50 3.76
CA VAL A 52 1.66 -10.35 3.85
C VAL A 52 1.59 -11.31 2.66
N GLY A 53 1.58 -12.61 2.97
CA GLY A 53 1.46 -13.69 2.00
C GLY A 53 0.01 -14.07 1.69
N VAL A 54 -0.16 -15.00 0.75
CA VAL A 54 -1.48 -15.52 0.35
C VAL A 54 -2.18 -16.29 1.47
N GLU A 55 -1.43 -16.99 2.34
CA GLU A 55 -2.00 -17.72 3.47
C GLU A 55 -2.62 -16.76 4.49
N THR A 56 -1.85 -15.78 4.96
CA THR A 56 -2.34 -14.75 5.90
C THR A 56 -3.50 -13.94 5.30
N SER A 57 -3.46 -13.62 4.01
CA SER A 57 -4.58 -12.93 3.36
C SER A 57 -5.85 -13.78 3.27
N ALA A 58 -5.73 -15.11 3.14
CA ALA A 58 -6.86 -16.03 3.20
C ALA A 58 -7.41 -16.11 4.63
N GLU A 59 -6.55 -16.15 5.64
CA GLU A 59 -6.97 -16.12 7.06
C GLU A 59 -7.74 -14.84 7.41
N VAL A 60 -7.26 -13.68 6.95
CA VAL A 60 -7.99 -12.42 7.10
C VAL A 60 -9.36 -12.49 6.41
N ARG A 61 -9.44 -13.10 5.23
CA ARG A 61 -10.70 -13.28 4.50
C ARG A 61 -11.68 -14.19 5.21
N ASP A 62 -11.23 -15.31 5.72
CA ASP A 62 -12.08 -16.27 6.44
C ASP A 62 -12.62 -15.69 7.75
N ALA A 63 -11.88 -14.76 8.37
CA ALA A 63 -12.29 -14.10 9.60
C ALA A 63 -13.32 -12.98 9.37
N LEU A 64 -13.30 -12.30 8.22
CA LEU A 64 -14.09 -11.10 7.98
C LEU A 64 -15.49 -11.38 7.42
N PRO A 65 -16.48 -10.51 7.71
CA PRO A 65 -17.80 -10.66 7.13
C PRO A 65 -17.76 -10.41 5.62
N GLY A 66 -18.51 -11.19 4.84
CA GLY A 66 -18.44 -11.20 3.37
C GLY A 66 -18.83 -9.92 2.63
N HIS A 67 -19.17 -8.84 3.33
CA HIS A 67 -19.39 -7.51 2.74
C HIS A 67 -18.11 -6.67 2.68
N VAL A 68 -17.04 -7.08 3.38
CA VAL A 68 -15.74 -6.39 3.36
C VAL A 68 -14.95 -6.86 2.16
N ARG A 69 -14.57 -5.94 1.28
CA ARG A 69 -13.71 -6.25 0.13
C ARG A 69 -12.25 -6.31 0.58
N ILE A 70 -11.60 -7.43 0.33
CA ILE A 70 -10.19 -7.65 0.73
C ILE A 70 -9.33 -7.64 -0.53
N GLY A 71 -8.27 -6.84 -0.48
CA GLY A 71 -7.25 -6.79 -1.50
C GLY A 71 -5.87 -7.07 -0.92
N LEU A 72 -4.99 -7.62 -1.74
CA LEU A 72 -3.60 -7.87 -1.40
C LEU A 72 -2.71 -7.16 -2.41
N ASN A 73 -1.72 -6.41 -1.93
CA ASN A 73 -0.74 -5.76 -2.77
C ASN A 73 0.03 -6.79 -3.61
N ARG A 74 0.17 -6.51 -4.91
CA ARG A 74 0.85 -7.33 -5.91
C ARG A 74 1.83 -6.48 -6.70
N TYR A 75 2.85 -7.12 -7.24
CA TYR A 75 3.86 -6.50 -8.07
C TYR A 75 3.76 -7.03 -9.50
N GLY A 76 3.84 -6.12 -10.47
CA GLY A 76 4.00 -6.48 -11.88
C GLY A 76 5.33 -7.19 -12.14
N PHE A 77 5.43 -7.91 -13.26
CA PHE A 77 6.63 -8.67 -13.62
C PHE A 77 7.88 -7.77 -13.68
N GLU A 78 7.71 -6.56 -14.17
CA GLU A 78 8.73 -5.50 -14.25
C GLU A 78 9.31 -5.09 -12.89
N SER A 79 8.61 -5.40 -11.78
CA SER A 79 9.02 -5.03 -10.42
C SER A 79 9.57 -6.20 -9.61
N LEU A 80 9.53 -7.44 -10.12
CA LEU A 80 9.82 -8.64 -9.31
C LEU A 80 11.26 -8.68 -8.77
N GLU A 81 12.25 -8.34 -9.60
CA GLU A 81 13.65 -8.30 -9.16
C GLU A 81 13.88 -7.16 -8.17
N LEU A 82 13.30 -5.99 -8.44
CA LEU A 82 13.43 -4.81 -7.59
C LEU A 82 12.79 -4.99 -6.21
N VAL A 83 11.60 -5.61 -6.14
CA VAL A 83 10.95 -5.89 -4.86
C VAL A 83 11.63 -7.03 -4.11
N ALA A 84 12.20 -8.01 -4.81
CA ALA A 84 13.03 -9.04 -4.19
C ALA A 84 14.28 -8.43 -3.54
N ASP A 85 14.90 -7.45 -4.22
CA ASP A 85 16.03 -6.68 -3.69
C ASP A 85 15.64 -5.84 -2.48
N TYR A 86 14.50 -5.16 -2.54
CA TYR A 86 13.95 -4.42 -1.40
C TYR A 86 13.72 -5.34 -0.20
N LYS A 87 13.08 -6.51 -0.41
CA LYS A 87 12.83 -7.50 0.64
C LYS A 87 14.13 -7.99 1.29
N ARG A 88 15.15 -8.29 0.47
CA ARG A 88 16.47 -8.72 0.96
C ARG A 88 17.11 -7.64 1.83
N ALA A 89 17.11 -6.39 1.35
CA ALA A 89 17.64 -5.25 2.11
C ALA A 89 16.95 -5.09 3.46
N PHE A 90 15.61 -5.15 3.47
CA PHE A 90 14.83 -5.10 4.71
C PHE A 90 15.20 -6.22 5.69
N ALA A 91 15.36 -7.46 5.21
CA ALA A 91 15.77 -8.60 6.04
C ALA A 91 17.20 -8.46 6.60
N GLU A 92 18.05 -7.67 5.95
CA GLU A 92 19.40 -7.34 6.39
C GLU A 92 19.46 -6.10 7.31
N GLY A 93 18.32 -5.47 7.57
CA GLY A 93 18.20 -4.25 8.38
C GLY A 93 18.46 -2.94 7.63
N ASP A 94 18.56 -2.99 6.30
CA ASP A 94 18.58 -1.82 5.42
C ASP A 94 17.14 -1.39 5.08
N GLU A 95 16.53 -0.63 5.99
CA GLU A 95 15.19 -0.07 5.79
C GLU A 95 15.22 1.08 4.78
N ARG A 96 14.76 0.79 3.56
CA ARG A 96 14.64 1.79 2.50
C ARG A 96 13.28 2.48 2.54
N PRO A 97 13.22 3.80 2.31
CA PRO A 97 11.99 4.56 2.42
C PRO A 97 10.94 4.09 1.41
N ALA A 98 9.69 3.98 1.84
CA ALA A 98 8.55 3.60 1.01
C ALA A 98 7.67 4.83 0.68
N ALA A 99 6.99 4.79 -0.45
CA ALA A 99 5.95 5.77 -0.79
C ALA A 99 4.62 5.07 -1.05
N PHE A 100 3.57 5.49 -0.34
CA PHE A 100 2.21 5.01 -0.52
C PHE A 100 1.41 6.08 -1.27
N LEU A 101 1.02 5.77 -2.50
CA LEU A 101 0.19 6.64 -3.32
C LEU A 101 -1.28 6.30 -3.10
N VAL A 102 -2.10 7.34 -2.88
CA VAL A 102 -3.54 7.23 -2.64
C VAL A 102 -4.30 8.28 -3.45
N PRO A 103 -5.59 8.09 -3.75
CA PRO A 103 -6.39 9.12 -4.41
C PRO A 103 -6.39 10.42 -3.59
N ALA A 104 -6.22 11.57 -4.23
CA ALA A 104 -6.20 12.86 -3.54
C ALA A 104 -7.52 13.19 -2.80
N ASP A 105 -8.64 12.64 -3.26
CA ASP A 105 -9.94 12.78 -2.58
C ASP A 105 -10.03 11.97 -1.26
N ALA A 106 -9.02 11.16 -0.93
CA ALA A 106 -8.84 10.58 0.39
C ALA A 106 -8.51 11.63 1.48
N GLY A 107 -8.25 12.89 1.09
CA GLY A 107 -8.07 14.02 2.00
C GLY A 107 -6.62 14.18 2.50
N VAL A 108 -5.65 13.64 1.76
CA VAL A 108 -4.22 13.82 2.03
C VAL A 108 -3.55 14.37 0.78
N ASP A 109 -2.81 15.48 0.95
CA ASP A 109 -1.88 15.97 -0.09
C ASP A 109 -0.54 15.25 0.07
N ARG A 110 0.06 15.40 1.25
CA ARG A 110 1.28 14.68 1.64
C ARG A 110 1.36 14.53 3.16
N ALA A 111 1.73 13.33 3.61
CA ALA A 111 2.04 13.04 5.01
C ALA A 111 3.35 12.25 5.11
N GLU A 112 4.22 12.62 6.05
CA GLU A 112 5.54 12.03 6.22
C GLU A 112 5.63 11.29 7.56
N HIS A 113 6.09 10.04 7.52
CA HIS A 113 6.31 9.21 8.69
C HIS A 113 7.68 8.54 8.60
N PRO A 114 8.27 8.10 9.73
CA PRO A 114 9.47 7.27 9.70
C PRO A 114 9.27 6.06 8.77
N GLY A 115 10.08 5.98 7.72
CA GLY A 115 10.08 4.89 6.73
C GLY A 115 9.02 4.98 5.64
N VAL A 116 8.02 5.86 5.72
CA VAL A 116 6.94 5.93 4.71
C VAL A 116 6.41 7.35 4.49
N SER A 117 6.30 7.74 3.22
CA SER A 117 5.57 8.93 2.77
C SER A 117 4.21 8.52 2.19
N ILE A 118 3.12 9.17 2.57
CA ILE A 118 1.79 8.97 2.01
C ILE A 118 1.43 10.19 1.15
N ILE A 119 1.12 9.99 -0.12
CA ILE A 119 0.99 11.08 -1.11
C ILE A 119 -0.31 10.92 -1.89
N GLY A 120 -1.09 12.00 -1.95
CA GLY A 120 -2.31 12.10 -2.76
C GLY A 120 -1.99 12.32 -4.23
N VAL A 121 -2.59 11.53 -5.11
CA VAL A 121 -2.49 11.68 -6.56
C VAL A 121 -3.87 11.88 -7.18
N THR A 122 -3.92 12.71 -8.22
CA THR A 122 -5.18 13.18 -8.85
C THR A 122 -5.45 12.51 -10.19
N SER A 123 -4.41 11.99 -10.85
CA SER A 123 -4.51 11.30 -12.14
C SER A 123 -3.30 10.38 -12.37
N PRO A 124 -3.33 9.52 -13.40
CA PRO A 124 -2.16 8.78 -13.84
C PRO A 124 -0.98 9.68 -14.23
N GLU A 125 -1.21 10.83 -14.88
CA GLU A 125 -0.16 11.78 -15.22
C GLU A 125 0.53 12.34 -13.97
N HIS A 126 -0.26 12.79 -12.98
CA HIS A 126 0.27 13.22 -11.69
C HIS A 126 1.00 12.07 -10.98
N THR A 127 0.51 10.83 -11.11
CA THR A 127 1.19 9.64 -10.56
C THR A 127 2.56 9.43 -11.19
N ALA A 128 2.69 9.59 -12.51
CA ALA A 128 3.98 9.49 -13.19
C ALA A 128 4.96 10.60 -12.76
N GLU A 129 4.49 11.84 -12.59
CA GLU A 129 5.30 12.96 -12.11
C GLU A 129 5.82 12.71 -10.69
N VAL A 130 4.94 12.28 -9.78
CA VAL A 130 5.31 11.92 -8.41
C VAL A 130 6.31 10.77 -8.40
N ALA A 131 6.07 9.71 -9.18
CA ALA A 131 6.98 8.57 -9.27
C ALA A 131 8.37 8.95 -9.82
N ALA A 132 8.44 9.87 -10.78
CA ALA A 132 9.71 10.39 -11.29
C ALA A 132 10.49 11.12 -10.18
N GLY A 133 9.83 12.01 -9.44
CA GLY A 133 10.45 12.73 -8.33
C GLY A 133 10.92 11.80 -7.20
N LEU A 134 10.12 10.79 -6.85
CA LEU A 134 10.48 9.78 -5.85
C LEU A 134 11.67 8.93 -6.28
N ALA A 135 11.75 8.54 -7.56
CA ALA A 135 12.88 7.80 -8.09
C ALA A 135 14.19 8.62 -8.04
N GLU A 136 14.15 9.91 -8.36
CA GLU A 136 15.30 10.80 -8.22
C GLU A 136 15.71 11.01 -6.75
N ALA A 137 14.75 10.98 -5.83
CA ALA A 137 15.00 11.04 -4.39
C ALA A 137 15.53 9.72 -3.78
N GLY A 138 15.60 8.63 -4.56
CA GLY A 138 16.11 7.35 -4.09
C GLY A 138 15.11 6.55 -3.25
N ILE A 139 13.81 6.65 -3.53
CA ILE A 139 12.78 5.83 -2.86
C ILE A 139 13.07 4.33 -3.04
N GLY A 140 12.79 3.54 -2.02
CA GLY A 140 12.96 2.09 -2.05
C GLY A 140 11.84 1.35 -2.77
N LEU A 141 10.60 1.81 -2.63
CA LEU A 141 9.43 1.26 -3.31
C LEU A 141 8.29 2.27 -3.43
N ILE A 142 7.37 2.00 -4.35
CA ILE A 142 6.08 2.70 -4.49
C ILE A 142 4.96 1.67 -4.39
N GLU A 143 3.97 1.90 -3.55
CA GLU A 143 2.76 1.07 -3.47
C GLU A 143 1.50 1.93 -3.62
N LEU A 144 0.50 1.40 -4.32
CA LEU A 144 -0.72 2.08 -4.71
C LEU A 144 -1.91 1.49 -3.96
N TYR A 145 -2.65 2.36 -3.25
CA TYR A 145 -3.76 1.96 -2.37
C TYR A 145 -5.05 2.70 -2.70
N ALA A 146 -6.12 2.35 -1.97
CA ALA A 146 -7.45 2.93 -2.06
C ALA A 146 -8.03 2.89 -3.48
N GLY A 147 -7.75 1.80 -4.19
CA GLY A 147 -8.30 1.52 -5.53
C GLY A 147 -7.52 2.13 -6.70
N LEU A 148 -6.33 2.67 -6.47
CA LEU A 148 -5.42 3.01 -7.55
C LEU A 148 -4.94 1.73 -8.25
N GLY A 149 -5.59 1.39 -9.36
CA GLY A 149 -5.36 0.14 -10.10
C GLY A 149 -4.26 0.22 -11.16
N THR A 150 -4.32 -0.69 -12.13
CA THR A 150 -3.29 -0.92 -13.15
C THR A 150 -2.91 0.32 -13.97
N GLU A 151 -3.84 1.25 -14.21
CA GLU A 151 -3.55 2.48 -14.94
C GLU A 151 -2.55 3.39 -14.19
N HIS A 152 -2.76 3.58 -12.89
CA HIS A 152 -1.84 4.32 -12.03
C HIS A 152 -0.53 3.55 -11.82
N ALA A 153 -0.58 2.22 -11.70
CA ALA A 153 0.62 1.39 -11.61
C ALA A 153 1.51 1.52 -12.86
N ALA A 154 0.91 1.43 -14.05
CA ALA A 154 1.62 1.63 -15.31
C ALA A 154 2.23 3.04 -15.40
N ALA A 155 1.52 4.07 -14.91
CA ALA A 155 2.03 5.42 -14.87
C ALA A 155 3.22 5.58 -13.91
N ALA A 156 3.16 4.98 -12.71
CA ALA A 156 4.27 5.00 -11.76
C ALA A 156 5.51 4.26 -12.28
N VAL A 157 5.34 3.11 -12.94
CA VAL A 157 6.44 2.37 -13.59
C VAL A 157 7.09 3.23 -14.67
N ARG A 158 6.30 3.87 -15.55
CA ARG A 158 6.82 4.74 -16.60
C ARG A 158 7.51 5.98 -16.04
N GLY A 159 6.90 6.63 -15.05
CA GLY A 159 7.43 7.83 -14.42
C GLY A 159 8.75 7.60 -13.70
N SER A 160 8.86 6.48 -12.96
CA SER A 160 10.12 6.10 -12.30
C SER A 160 11.21 5.62 -13.29
N GLY A 161 10.85 5.40 -14.56
CA GLY A 161 11.73 4.80 -15.57
C GLY A 161 12.04 3.32 -15.30
N GLY A 162 11.15 2.61 -14.60
CA GLY A 162 11.34 1.21 -14.20
C GLY A 162 12.45 1.00 -13.17
N ARG A 163 12.85 2.05 -12.43
CA ARG A 163 13.93 1.97 -11.42
C ARG A 163 13.44 1.64 -10.01
N VAL A 164 12.13 1.73 -9.78
CA VAL A 164 11.50 1.56 -8.47
C VAL A 164 10.46 0.45 -8.59
N PRO A 165 10.41 -0.51 -7.65
CA PRO A 165 9.34 -1.51 -7.65
C PRO A 165 8.01 -0.83 -7.37
N VAL A 166 7.00 -1.16 -8.18
CA VAL A 166 5.64 -0.63 -8.06
C VAL A 166 4.68 -1.75 -7.70
N GLY A 167 4.08 -1.64 -6.51
CA GLY A 167 3.00 -2.49 -6.05
C GLY A 167 1.63 -1.84 -6.24
N PHE A 168 0.61 -2.63 -6.56
CA PHE A 168 -0.79 -2.19 -6.53
C PHE A 168 -1.69 -3.31 -6.02
N VAL A 169 -2.82 -2.94 -5.44
CA VAL A 169 -3.75 -3.90 -4.83
C VAL A 169 -4.56 -4.64 -5.89
N GLY A 170 -4.47 -5.97 -5.86
CA GLY A 170 -5.39 -6.88 -6.54
C GLY A 170 -6.50 -7.34 -5.59
N TYR A 171 -7.69 -7.55 -6.13
CA TYR A 171 -8.85 -8.07 -5.38
C TYR A 171 -9.31 -9.38 -6.01
N ASP A 172 -9.82 -10.31 -5.19
CA ASP A 172 -10.29 -11.62 -5.64
C ASP A 172 -11.84 -11.67 -5.80
N ASP A 173 -12.47 -10.53 -6.12
CA ASP A 173 -13.93 -10.40 -6.27
C ASP A 173 -14.47 -10.68 -7.68
#